data_AF-A0A4Y9Y653-F1
#
_entry.id   AF-A0A4Y9Y653-F1
#
_cell.length_a   1.000
_cell.length_b   1.000
_cell.length_c   1.000
_cell.angle_alpha   90.00
_cell.angle_beta   90.00
_cell.angle_gamma   90.00
#
_symmetry.space_group_name_H-M   'P 1'
#
loop_
_entity.id
_entity.type
_entity.pdbx_description
1 polymer ?
#
loop_
_entity_poly.entity_id
_entity_poly.type
_entity_poly.pdbx_seq_one_letter_code
_entity_poly.pdbx_strand_id
1 'polypeptide(L)'
;MTDLAMCKAGYGAVVTFSGITIFTILVTDLYITARVRLRSLKRGEMAAPKQEPQEAVIPPPKPAPKRIVASEKARKDALKTITAVRRVSAWQIHRWPLEKRMVNERTRVHLPRTYLGKDGIDVRVVRAGQDLNQFVHRHYAEELGKDVGKDNVDGKGWVNFVTPDDVLQRRHECLGPDPRVAGYRYDVAGDVHIKWWDAFLQDQWMDKQKWTFDVRMEEDGRWVEIDD
;
A
#
# COMPACT_ATOMS: atom_id res chain seq x y z
N MET A 1 19.31 -24.05 -37.25
CA MET A 1 18.39 -24.95 -36.53
C MET A 1 19.20 -25.78 -35.57
N THR A 2 19.24 -25.36 -34.31
CA THR A 2 19.69 -26.17 -33.16
C THR A 2 18.98 -25.58 -31.95
N ASP A 3 17.91 -26.26 -31.53
CA ASP A 3 17.18 -26.01 -30.30
C ASP A 3 18.07 -26.31 -29.10
N LEU A 4 18.13 -25.37 -28.15
CA LEU A 4 18.72 -25.61 -26.83
C LEU A 4 17.61 -25.52 -25.78
N ALA A 5 17.03 -26.68 -25.46
CA ALA A 5 16.14 -26.84 -24.32
C ALA A 5 16.97 -26.80 -23.03
N MET A 6 16.80 -25.75 -22.21
CA MET A 6 17.29 -25.73 -20.84
C MET A 6 16.15 -26.05 -19.87
N CYS A 7 16.12 -27.29 -19.39
CA CYS A 7 15.52 -27.63 -18.11
C CYS A 7 16.45 -27.15 -16.99
N LYS A 8 16.01 -26.22 -16.14
CA LYS A 8 16.68 -25.91 -14.87
C LYS A 8 15.90 -26.54 -13.72
N ALA A 9 16.42 -27.68 -13.27
CA ALA A 9 16.11 -28.29 -11.98
C ALA A 9 16.79 -27.49 -10.84
N GLY A 10 16.10 -27.40 -9.70
CA GLY A 10 16.52 -26.68 -8.51
C GLY A 10 17.70 -27.33 -7.79
N TYR A 11 18.59 -26.49 -7.26
CA TYR A 11 19.67 -26.89 -6.36
C TYR A 11 19.22 -26.70 -4.91
N GLY A 12 19.13 -27.80 -4.15
CA GLY A 12 19.05 -27.79 -2.70
C GLY A 12 20.31 -28.43 -2.12
N ALA A 13 21.06 -27.69 -1.30
CA ALA A 13 22.21 -28.22 -0.55
C ALA A 13 21.72 -28.80 0.77
N VAL A 14 22.17 -30.02 1.10
CA VAL A 14 21.89 -30.69 2.38
C VAL A 14 23.19 -30.70 3.18
N VAL A 15 23.17 -30.10 4.37
CA VAL A 15 24.28 -30.11 5.34
C VAL A 15 23.83 -30.93 6.54
N THR A 16 24.50 -32.05 6.80
CA THR A 16 24.24 -32.93 7.95
C THR A 16 25.27 -32.71 9.04
N PHE A 17 24.81 -32.40 10.26
CA PHE A 17 25.59 -32.48 11.50
C PHE A 17 25.03 -33.61 12.38
N SER A 18 25.94 -34.32 13.04
CA SER A 18 25.70 -35.44 13.96
C SER A 18 24.50 -35.21 14.89
N GLY A 19 23.44 -36.01 14.70
CA GLY A 19 22.39 -36.25 15.69
C GLY A 19 21.07 -35.50 15.50
N ILE A 20 20.96 -34.55 14.58
CA ILE A 20 19.69 -33.87 14.27
C ILE A 20 19.60 -33.65 12.76
N THR A 21 18.64 -34.34 12.13
CA THR A 21 18.32 -34.14 10.71
C THR A 21 17.30 -33.00 10.59
N ILE A 22 17.72 -31.83 10.12
CA ILE A 22 16.85 -30.68 9.85
C ILE A 22 16.59 -30.61 8.35
N PHE A 23 15.33 -30.77 7.94
CA PHE A 23 14.90 -30.51 6.57
C PHE A 23 14.51 -29.04 6.43
N THR A 24 15.32 -28.27 5.72
CA THR A 24 14.99 -26.88 5.37
C THR A 24 14.24 -26.88 4.04
N ILE A 25 12.91 -26.86 4.11
CA ILE A 25 12.05 -26.62 2.96
C ILE A 25 11.88 -25.09 2.85
N LEU A 26 12.42 -24.50 1.79
CA LEU A 26 12.18 -23.10 1.44
C LEU A 26 10.77 -22.99 0.83
N VAL A 27 9.80 -22.67 1.67
CA VAL A 27 8.51 -22.13 1.27
C VAL A 27 8.44 -20.73 1.86
N THR A 28 8.31 -19.77 0.96
CA THR A 28 7.95 -18.38 1.22
C THR A 28 6.63 -18.32 1.98
N ASP A 29 6.53 -17.31 2.84
CA ASP A 29 5.35 -16.85 3.58
C ASP A 29 5.02 -17.48 4.94
N LEU A 30 4.95 -16.55 5.90
CA LEU A 30 4.15 -16.58 7.13
C LEU A 30 4.56 -17.58 8.23
N TYR A 31 5.41 -17.09 9.14
CA TYR A 31 5.60 -17.69 10.46
C TYR A 31 4.34 -17.53 11.32
N ILE A 32 3.45 -18.52 11.29
CA ILE A 32 2.55 -18.82 12.41
C ILE A 32 3.13 -20.03 13.14
N THR A 33 3.80 -19.79 14.25
CA THR A 33 4.33 -20.85 15.12
C THR A 33 3.19 -21.50 15.90
N ALA A 34 2.47 -22.44 15.28
CA ALA A 34 1.51 -23.30 15.97
C ALA A 34 2.26 -24.49 16.62
N ARG A 35 2.34 -24.47 17.95
CA ARG A 35 2.98 -25.52 18.75
C ARG A 35 2.01 -26.70 18.93
N VAL A 36 1.97 -27.62 17.97
CA VAL A 36 1.15 -28.84 18.07
C VAL A 36 1.83 -29.85 19.00
N ARG A 37 1.28 -30.01 20.20
CA ARG A 37 1.69 -31.04 21.16
C ARG A 37 0.96 -32.34 20.84
N LEU A 38 1.59 -33.24 20.08
CA LEU A 38 1.10 -34.59 19.82
C LEU A 38 1.05 -35.38 21.14
N ARG A 39 -0.15 -35.62 21.67
CA ARG A 39 -0.40 -36.62 22.70
C ARG A 39 -0.54 -37.98 22.03
N SER A 40 0.40 -38.86 22.35
CA SER A 40 0.33 -40.29 22.05
C SER A 40 -0.95 -40.90 22.62
N LEU A 41 -1.83 -41.38 21.74
CA LEU A 41 -3.03 -42.13 22.08
C LEU A 41 -2.66 -43.58 22.37
N LYS A 42 -2.54 -43.91 23.67
CA LYS A 42 -2.55 -45.30 24.13
C LYS A 42 -3.93 -45.92 23.86
N ARG A 43 -3.91 -47.07 23.21
CA ARG A 43 -5.06 -47.93 22.90
C ARG A 43 -5.19 -48.99 24.01
N GLY A 44 -6.39 -49.13 24.56
CA GLY A 44 -6.80 -50.04 25.64
C GLY A 44 -7.70 -49.25 26.61
N GLU A 45 -8.82 -49.71 27.13
CA GLU A 45 -9.49 -51.02 27.18
C GLU A 45 -10.94 -50.77 27.62
N MET A 46 -11.82 -51.70 27.25
CA MET A 46 -13.11 -52.11 27.83
C MET A 46 -14.20 -51.10 28.30
N ALA A 47 -15.33 -51.24 27.59
CA ALA A 47 -16.74 -51.15 28.00
C ALA A 47 -17.05 -50.64 29.42
N ALA A 48 -17.68 -49.45 29.47
CA ALA A 48 -18.44 -48.93 30.60
C ALA A 48 -19.79 -48.38 30.08
N PRO A 49 -20.86 -48.39 30.90
CA PRO A 49 -22.25 -48.29 30.45
C PRO A 49 -22.61 -46.91 29.89
N LYS A 50 -23.43 -46.93 28.82
CA LYS A 50 -24.04 -45.77 28.16
C LYS A 50 -24.69 -44.84 29.19
N GLN A 51 -24.09 -43.67 29.38
CA GLN A 51 -24.70 -42.54 30.06
C GLN A 51 -25.42 -41.70 28.99
N GLU A 52 -26.72 -41.49 29.18
CA GLU A 52 -27.55 -40.73 28.26
C GLU A 52 -27.02 -39.28 28.12
N PRO A 53 -27.08 -38.69 26.90
CA PRO A 53 -26.59 -37.34 26.68
C PRO A 53 -27.48 -36.36 27.46
N GLN A 54 -26.95 -35.78 28.53
CA GLN A 54 -27.57 -34.62 29.15
C GLN A 54 -27.60 -33.49 28.13
N GLU A 55 -28.80 -33.03 27.77
CA GLU A 55 -29.01 -31.80 27.01
C GLU A 55 -28.25 -30.66 27.67
N ALA A 56 -27.20 -30.20 27.00
CA ALA A 56 -26.48 -29.02 27.40
C ALA A 56 -27.42 -27.82 27.29
N VAL A 57 -27.92 -27.36 28.44
CA VAL A 57 -28.68 -26.13 28.58
C VAL A 57 -27.89 -24.99 27.93
N ILE A 58 -28.40 -24.51 26.80
CA ILE A 58 -27.83 -23.41 26.04
C ILE A 58 -27.79 -22.19 26.96
N PRO A 59 -26.60 -21.63 27.27
CA PRO A 59 -26.53 -20.43 28.11
C PRO A 59 -27.28 -19.29 27.42
N PRO A 60 -27.99 -18.44 28.18
CA PRO A 60 -28.78 -17.36 27.60
C PRO A 60 -27.92 -16.47 26.70
N PRO A 61 -28.46 -15.98 25.58
CA PRO A 61 -27.71 -15.15 24.64
C PRO A 61 -27.11 -13.95 25.37
N LYS A 62 -25.77 -13.83 25.33
CA LYS A 62 -25.06 -12.68 25.88
C LYS A 62 -25.71 -11.41 25.32
N PRO A 63 -26.04 -10.41 26.16
CA PRO A 63 -26.65 -9.17 25.70
C PRO A 63 -25.75 -8.56 24.63
N ALA A 64 -26.36 -8.23 23.48
CA ALA A 64 -25.66 -7.63 22.35
C ALA A 64 -24.83 -6.43 22.84
N PRO A 65 -23.55 -6.34 22.46
CA PRO A 65 -22.68 -5.26 22.92
C PRO A 65 -23.34 -3.93 22.57
N LYS A 66 -23.53 -3.08 23.59
CA LYS A 66 -24.09 -1.74 23.42
C LYS A 66 -23.21 -1.01 22.41
N ARG A 67 -23.80 -0.66 21.26
CA ARG A 67 -23.16 0.10 20.19
C ARG A 67 -22.62 1.39 20.81
N ILE A 68 -21.29 1.47 20.96
CA ILE A 68 -20.64 2.65 21.51
C ILE A 68 -20.85 3.76 20.47
N VAL A 69 -21.73 4.70 20.79
CA VAL A 69 -21.90 5.91 19.98
C VAL A 69 -20.61 6.70 20.15
N ALA A 70 -19.69 6.54 19.21
CA ALA A 70 -18.39 7.21 19.26
C ALA A 70 -18.63 8.73 19.30
N SER A 71 -18.02 9.40 20.28
CA SER A 71 -18.15 10.85 20.40
C SER A 71 -17.50 11.54 19.21
N GLU A 72 -18.09 12.63 18.72
CA GLU A 72 -17.52 13.41 17.61
C GLU A 72 -16.09 13.89 17.90
N LYS A 73 -15.77 14.13 19.18
CA LYS A 73 -14.43 14.47 19.63
C LYS A 73 -13.44 13.34 19.36
N ALA A 74 -13.79 12.10 19.71
CA ALA A 74 -12.94 10.95 19.43
C ALA A 74 -12.71 10.73 17.93
N ARG A 75 -13.73 10.97 17.09
CA ARG A 75 -13.59 10.93 15.62
C ARG A 75 -12.60 12.00 15.12
N LYS A 76 -12.73 13.25 15.59
CA LYS A 76 -11.82 14.34 15.22
C LYS A 76 -10.38 14.09 15.67
N ASP A 77 -10.19 13.54 16.86
CA ASP A 77 -8.86 13.22 17.38
C ASP A 77 -8.24 12.05 16.59
N ALA A 78 -9.03 11.02 16.25
CA ALA A 78 -8.58 9.93 15.38
C ALA A 78 -8.18 10.43 13.98
N LEU A 79 -8.98 11.31 13.36
CA LEU A 79 -8.65 11.94 12.07
C LEU A 79 -7.33 12.70 12.12
N LYS A 80 -7.07 13.45 13.20
CA LYS A 80 -5.81 14.17 13.39
C LYS A 80 -4.63 13.21 13.52
N THR A 81 -4.76 12.16 14.33
CA THR A 81 -3.71 11.16 14.52
C THR A 81 -3.39 10.47 13.20
N ILE A 82 -4.40 10.05 12.46
CA ILE A 82 -4.23 9.40 11.16
C ILE A 82 -3.58 10.35 10.15
N THR A 83 -4.05 11.59 10.08
CA THR A 83 -3.44 12.61 9.20
C THR A 83 -1.97 12.82 9.55
N ALA A 84 -1.62 12.83 10.84
CA ALA A 84 -0.23 12.95 11.28
C ALA A 84 0.62 11.74 10.87
N VAL A 85 0.08 10.52 10.98
CA VAL A 85 0.77 9.31 10.50
C VAL A 85 1.01 9.38 8.99
N ARG A 86 -0.01 9.77 8.21
CA ARG A 86 0.12 9.94 6.75
C ARG A 86 1.18 10.95 6.37
N ARG A 87 1.21 12.10 7.07
CA ARG A 87 2.25 13.13 6.90
C ARG A 87 3.66 12.60 7.11
N VAL A 88 3.86 11.75 8.12
CA VAL A 88 5.17 11.17 8.44
C VAL A 88 5.55 10.08 7.43
N SER A 89 4.58 9.30 6.93
CA SER A 89 4.82 8.26 5.93
C SER A 89 5.03 8.80 4.51
N ALA A 90 4.58 10.03 4.22
CA ALA A 90 4.68 10.61 2.89
C ALA A 90 6.13 10.98 2.55
N TRP A 91 6.65 10.40 1.48
CA TRP A 91 8.02 10.63 1.04
C TRP A 91 8.11 11.74 -0.01
N GLN A 92 9.21 12.50 0.03
CA GLN A 92 9.43 13.64 -0.85
C GLN A 92 9.80 13.18 -2.26
N ILE A 93 9.08 13.66 -3.28
CA ILE A 93 9.28 13.20 -4.66
C ILE A 93 10.67 13.51 -5.23
N HIS A 94 11.32 14.56 -4.73
CA HIS A 94 12.67 14.95 -5.15
C HIS A 94 13.78 14.07 -4.53
N ARG A 95 13.44 13.16 -3.60
CA ARG A 95 14.38 12.22 -2.98
C ARG A 95 14.12 10.80 -3.45
N TRP A 96 15.18 10.02 -3.59
CA TRP A 96 15.07 8.62 -3.97
C TRP A 96 14.23 7.83 -2.95
N PRO A 97 13.22 7.06 -3.40
CA PRO A 97 12.35 6.34 -2.49
C PRO A 97 13.08 5.16 -1.82
N LEU A 98 12.88 5.00 -0.51
CA LEU A 98 13.45 3.88 0.27
C LEU A 98 12.51 2.68 0.33
N GLU A 99 11.20 2.92 0.37
CA GLU A 99 10.18 1.88 0.37
C GLU A 99 10.00 1.34 -1.05
N LYS A 100 9.93 0.00 -1.20
CA LYS A 100 9.65 -0.65 -2.47
C LYS A 100 8.19 -1.08 -2.52
N ARG A 101 7.49 -0.74 -3.61
CA ARG A 101 6.12 -1.21 -3.84
C ARG A 101 6.04 -1.92 -5.18
N MET A 102 6.08 -3.24 -5.11
CA MET A 102 6.03 -4.09 -6.30
C MET A 102 4.59 -4.17 -6.81
N VAL A 103 4.40 -3.88 -8.09
CA VAL A 103 3.10 -4.07 -8.75
C VAL A 103 2.96 -5.54 -9.12
N ASN A 104 1.85 -6.18 -8.74
CA ASN A 104 1.64 -7.61 -9.01
C ASN A 104 1.17 -7.88 -10.45
N GLU A 105 0.39 -6.96 -11.02
CA GLU A 105 -0.23 -7.11 -12.34
C GLU A 105 0.14 -5.96 -13.28
N ARG A 106 -0.18 -6.08 -14.56
CA ARG A 106 0.02 -4.97 -15.50
C ARG A 106 -1.06 -3.92 -15.25
N THR A 107 -0.67 -2.75 -14.78
CA THR A 107 -1.60 -1.66 -14.44
C THR A 107 -1.24 -0.37 -15.16
N ARG A 108 -2.21 0.55 -15.28
CA ARG A 108 -1.97 1.91 -15.75
C ARG A 108 -1.83 2.82 -14.54
N VAL A 109 -0.86 3.72 -14.57
CA VAL A 109 -0.58 4.69 -13.51
C VAL A 109 -0.89 6.08 -14.04
N HIS A 110 -1.71 6.80 -13.28
CA HIS A 110 -2.07 8.19 -13.53
C HIS A 110 -1.03 9.12 -12.90
N LEU A 111 -0.41 9.94 -13.74
CA LEU A 111 0.68 10.84 -13.40
C LEU A 111 0.25 12.28 -13.72
N PRO A 112 -0.33 13.00 -12.74
CA PRO A 112 -0.71 14.40 -12.92
C PRO A 112 0.49 15.25 -13.35
N ARG A 113 0.28 16.16 -14.31
CA ARG A 113 1.33 17.08 -14.78
C ARG A 113 1.55 18.27 -13.85
N THR A 114 0.45 18.77 -13.28
CA THR A 114 0.45 19.94 -12.39
C THR A 114 -0.40 19.69 -11.15
N TYR A 115 -0.32 20.60 -10.16
CA TYR A 115 -1.16 20.56 -8.96
C TYR A 115 -2.64 20.45 -9.31
N LEU A 116 -3.32 19.42 -8.77
CA LEU A 116 -4.71 19.06 -9.12
C LEU A 116 -4.91 18.71 -10.61
N GLY A 117 -3.87 18.26 -11.31
CA GLY A 117 -3.96 17.76 -12.70
C GLY A 117 -4.62 18.74 -13.67
N LYS A 118 -4.48 20.05 -13.45
CA LYS A 118 -5.14 21.10 -14.24
C LYS A 118 -4.74 21.05 -15.71
N ASP A 119 -3.45 20.81 -15.96
CA ASP A 119 -2.86 20.79 -17.29
C ASP A 119 -2.75 19.38 -17.88
N GLY A 120 -3.52 18.45 -17.31
CA GLY A 120 -3.63 17.07 -17.77
C GLY A 120 -2.97 16.05 -16.85
N ILE A 121 -3.20 14.79 -17.21
CA ILE A 121 -2.73 13.61 -16.49
C ILE A 121 -2.12 12.68 -17.54
N ASP A 122 -0.84 12.36 -17.38
CA ASP A 122 -0.18 11.35 -18.20
C ASP A 122 -0.56 9.97 -17.69
N VAL A 123 -0.88 9.05 -18.62
CA VAL A 123 -1.19 7.67 -18.27
C VAL A 123 -0.10 6.78 -18.83
N ARG A 124 0.58 6.05 -17.94
CA ARG A 124 1.68 5.16 -18.30
C ARG A 124 1.41 3.75 -17.82
N VAL A 125 1.83 2.76 -18.61
CA VAL A 125 1.66 1.35 -18.27
C VAL A 125 2.87 0.88 -17.47
N VAL A 126 2.61 0.30 -16.29
CA VAL A 126 3.60 -0.37 -15.45
C VAL A 126 3.43 -1.87 -15.58
N ARG A 127 4.56 -2.59 -15.71
CA ARG A 127 4.55 -4.05 -15.83
C ARG A 127 4.51 -4.70 -14.45
N ALA A 128 3.96 -5.91 -14.40
CA ALA A 128 4.06 -6.77 -13.23
C ALA A 128 5.53 -6.95 -12.80
N GLY A 129 5.79 -6.92 -11.49
CA GLY A 129 7.11 -7.00 -10.89
C GLY A 129 7.93 -5.70 -10.92
N GLN A 130 7.37 -4.59 -11.38
CA GLN A 130 8.06 -3.29 -11.36
C GLN A 130 7.79 -2.54 -10.05
N ASP A 131 8.80 -1.80 -9.56
CA ASP A 131 8.66 -0.95 -8.37
C ASP A 131 7.99 0.38 -8.73
N LEU A 132 6.79 0.59 -8.18
CA LEU A 132 5.95 1.75 -8.43
C LEU A 132 6.58 3.04 -7.91
N ASN A 133 7.22 3.00 -6.74
CA ASN A 133 7.83 4.19 -6.15
C ASN A 133 9.00 4.70 -7.01
N GLN A 134 9.85 3.78 -7.46
CA GLN A 134 10.96 4.13 -8.37
C GLN A 134 10.46 4.61 -9.72
N PHE A 135 9.38 4.00 -10.24
CA PHE A 135 8.77 4.42 -11.50
C PHE A 135 8.26 5.86 -11.41
N VAL A 136 7.49 6.19 -10.37
CA VAL A 136 6.97 7.54 -10.11
C VAL A 136 8.10 8.54 -9.89
N HIS A 137 9.09 8.21 -9.06
CA HIS A 137 10.26 9.06 -8.84
C HIS A 137 10.98 9.38 -10.14
N ARG A 138 11.28 8.37 -10.98
CA ARG A 138 11.96 8.60 -12.26
C ARG A 138 11.16 9.52 -13.16
N HIS A 139 9.86 9.29 -13.29
CA HIS A 139 8.99 10.17 -14.08
C HIS A 139 9.09 11.63 -13.62
N TYR A 140 9.00 11.90 -12.32
CA TYR A 140 8.99 13.28 -11.82
C TYR A 140 10.38 13.91 -11.61
N ALA A 141 11.43 13.10 -11.59
CA ALA A 141 12.82 13.56 -11.58
C ALA A 141 13.32 13.93 -12.98
N GLU A 142 12.65 13.47 -14.04
CA GLU A 142 12.95 13.89 -15.41
C GLU A 142 12.81 15.41 -15.56
N GLU A 143 13.78 16.00 -16.25
CA GLU A 143 13.73 17.39 -16.67
C GLU A 143 12.55 17.56 -17.64
N LEU A 144 11.77 18.62 -17.45
CA LEU A 144 10.85 19.05 -18.48
C LEU A 144 11.74 19.49 -19.65
N GLY A 145 11.81 18.67 -20.70
CA GLY A 145 12.57 19.01 -21.89
C GLY A 145 12.20 20.40 -22.39
N LYS A 146 13.12 21.04 -23.12
CA LYS A 146 12.97 22.41 -23.67
C LYS A 146 11.67 22.64 -24.46
N ASP A 147 10.98 21.58 -24.85
CA ASP A 147 9.72 21.63 -25.60
C ASP A 147 8.51 22.00 -24.74
N VAL A 148 8.54 21.82 -23.41
CA VAL A 148 7.46 22.29 -22.52
C VAL A 148 7.43 23.82 -22.46
N GLY A 149 8.58 24.46 -22.71
CA GLY A 149 8.67 25.90 -22.95
C GLY A 149 8.18 26.34 -24.33
N LYS A 150 8.11 25.44 -25.33
CA LYS A 150 7.74 25.77 -26.72
C LYS A 150 6.25 25.65 -27.01
N ASP A 151 5.52 24.81 -26.28
CA ASP A 151 4.05 24.74 -26.40
C ASP A 151 3.34 25.99 -25.83
N ASN A 152 4.10 26.97 -25.32
CA ASN A 152 3.63 28.29 -24.92
C ASN A 152 3.63 29.29 -26.07
N VAL A 153 2.85 29.01 -27.11
CA VAL A 153 2.53 30.05 -28.11
C VAL A 153 1.68 31.18 -27.49
N ASP A 154 1.00 30.91 -26.36
CA ASP A 154 0.08 31.83 -25.68
C ASP A 154 0.55 32.36 -24.31
N GLY A 155 1.80 32.11 -23.90
CA GLY A 155 2.34 32.63 -22.63
C GLY A 155 1.75 32.03 -21.34
N LYS A 156 0.95 30.95 -21.43
CA LYS A 156 0.42 30.20 -20.27
C LYS A 156 1.30 28.98 -19.95
N GLY A 157 2.53 29.24 -19.52
CA GLY A 157 3.40 28.18 -19.03
C GLY A 157 2.86 27.50 -17.77
N TRP A 158 3.33 26.28 -17.51
CA TRP A 158 3.07 25.62 -16.23
C TRP A 158 3.66 26.45 -15.10
N VAL A 159 2.92 26.59 -14.00
CA VAL A 159 3.39 27.35 -12.85
C VAL A 159 4.48 26.54 -12.14
N ASN A 160 5.72 27.04 -12.16
CA ASN A 160 6.81 26.54 -11.34
C ASN A 160 6.67 27.11 -9.92
N PHE A 161 6.58 26.25 -8.91
CA PHE A 161 6.46 26.65 -7.51
C PHE A 161 7.80 26.81 -6.78
N VAL A 162 8.92 26.38 -7.37
CA VAL A 162 10.22 26.27 -6.70
C VAL A 162 11.23 27.27 -7.25
N THR A 163 11.44 27.31 -8.57
CA THR A 163 12.44 28.19 -9.20
C THR A 163 11.81 29.14 -10.22
N PRO A 164 11.85 30.46 -10.00
CA PRO A 164 11.38 31.42 -10.99
C PRO A 164 12.35 31.56 -12.17
N ASP A 165 13.63 31.19 -11.99
CA ASP A 165 14.73 31.56 -12.90
C ASP A 165 14.94 30.59 -14.08
N ASP A 166 14.00 29.68 -14.33
CA ASP A 166 13.96 28.79 -15.50
C ASP A 166 15.22 27.92 -15.71
N VAL A 167 16.04 27.78 -14.67
CA VAL A 167 17.26 26.96 -14.67
C VAL A 167 16.86 25.49 -14.48
N LEU A 168 16.42 24.86 -15.57
CA LEU A 168 16.08 23.43 -15.66
C LEU A 168 14.91 23.01 -14.75
N GLN A 169 13.70 23.39 -15.15
CA GLN A 169 12.47 22.99 -14.46
C GLN A 169 12.31 21.46 -14.46
N ARG A 170 12.12 20.87 -13.28
CA ARG A 170 11.77 19.45 -13.15
C ARG A 170 10.26 19.28 -13.04
N ARG A 171 9.75 18.13 -13.49
CA ARG A 171 8.29 17.86 -13.50
C ARG A 171 7.63 18.00 -12.13
N HIS A 172 8.32 17.61 -11.06
CA HIS A 172 7.76 17.73 -9.71
C HIS A 172 7.55 19.18 -9.25
N GLU A 173 8.28 20.15 -9.80
CA GLU A 173 8.17 21.56 -9.40
C GLU A 173 6.82 22.18 -9.78
N CYS A 174 6.08 21.54 -10.70
CA CYS A 174 4.73 21.96 -11.10
C CYS A 174 3.61 21.30 -10.27
N LEU A 175 3.94 20.35 -9.40
CA LEU A 175 2.97 19.66 -8.55
C LEU A 175 2.62 20.42 -7.26
N GLY A 176 3.43 21.40 -6.88
CA GLY A 176 3.29 22.19 -5.67
C GLY A 176 4.65 22.56 -5.06
N PRO A 177 4.68 23.32 -3.96
CA PRO A 177 5.93 23.74 -3.31
C PRO A 177 6.69 22.62 -2.57
N ASP A 178 6.01 21.66 -1.92
CA ASP A 178 6.64 20.45 -1.34
C ASP A 178 5.77 19.20 -1.57
N PRO A 179 5.71 18.70 -2.81
CA PRO A 179 4.90 17.55 -3.17
C PRO A 179 5.51 16.25 -2.63
N ARG A 180 4.68 15.49 -1.91
CA ARG A 180 5.02 14.20 -1.32
C ARG A 180 4.03 13.14 -1.74
N VAL A 181 4.52 11.93 -1.95
CA VAL A 181 3.68 10.77 -2.27
C VAL A 181 3.26 10.13 -0.94
N ALA A 182 1.97 10.22 -0.64
CA ALA A 182 1.37 9.62 0.56
C ALA A 182 0.96 8.16 0.36
N GLY A 183 0.72 7.74 -0.89
CA GLY A 183 0.35 6.37 -1.20
C GLY A 183 -0.28 6.23 -2.58
N TYR A 184 -0.99 5.12 -2.78
CA TYR A 184 -1.63 4.77 -4.04
C TYR A 184 -3.05 4.28 -3.78
N ARG A 185 -3.97 4.63 -4.69
CA ARG A 185 -5.33 4.10 -4.76
C ARG A 185 -5.46 3.25 -6.01
N TYR A 186 -6.00 2.05 -5.86
CA TYR A 186 -6.40 1.22 -6.99
C TYR A 186 -7.88 1.50 -7.27
N ASP A 187 -8.18 1.85 -8.50
CA ASP A 187 -9.56 1.98 -8.97
C ASP A 187 -10.15 0.60 -9.29
N VAL A 188 -11.47 0.53 -9.47
CA VAL A 188 -12.20 -0.68 -9.87
C VAL A 188 -11.69 -1.23 -11.21
N ALA A 189 -11.20 -0.35 -12.09
CA ALA A 189 -10.58 -0.75 -13.36
C ALA A 189 -9.15 -1.33 -13.22
N GLY A 190 -8.58 -1.33 -12.02
CA GLY A 190 -7.18 -1.71 -11.77
C GLY A 190 -6.16 -0.62 -12.10
N ASP A 191 -6.63 0.59 -12.42
CA ASP A 191 -5.78 1.75 -12.62
C ASP A 191 -5.28 2.29 -11.27
N VAL A 192 -4.08 2.85 -11.26
CA VAL A 192 -3.39 3.32 -10.07
C VAL A 192 -3.34 4.84 -10.07
N HIS A 193 -3.89 5.42 -9.01
CA HIS A 193 -3.91 6.86 -8.77
C HIS A 193 -2.98 7.19 -7.61
N ILE A 194 -2.21 8.28 -7.73
CA ILE A 194 -1.25 8.70 -6.71
C ILE A 194 -1.96 9.60 -5.70
N LYS A 195 -1.85 9.23 -4.42
CA LYS A 195 -2.27 10.07 -3.30
C LYS A 195 -1.14 11.06 -2.98
N TRP A 196 -1.41 12.34 -3.19
CA TRP A 196 -0.45 13.41 -2.93
C TRP A 196 -0.72 14.09 -1.60
N TRP A 197 0.36 14.47 -0.92
CA TRP A 197 0.39 15.34 0.24
C TRP A 197 1.35 16.49 -0.06
N ASP A 198 0.89 17.74 -0.01
CA ASP A 198 1.77 18.90 -0.07
C ASP A 198 2.05 19.41 1.35
N ALA A 199 3.30 19.37 1.79
CA ALA A 199 3.63 19.75 3.16
C ALA A 199 3.57 21.27 3.40
N PHE A 200 3.74 22.07 2.35
CA PHE A 200 3.69 23.52 2.43
C PHE A 200 2.24 24.02 2.44
N LEU A 201 1.43 23.56 1.48
CA LEU A 201 0.00 23.89 1.38
C LEU A 201 -0.85 23.16 2.42
N GLN A 202 -0.32 22.09 3.02
CA GLN A 202 -1.01 21.20 3.95
C GLN A 202 -2.27 20.55 3.35
N ASP A 203 -2.27 20.34 2.03
CA ASP A 203 -3.39 19.83 1.26
C ASP A 203 -3.15 18.37 0.83
N GLN A 204 -4.23 17.59 0.83
CA GLN A 204 -4.30 16.23 0.27
C GLN A 204 -5.05 16.25 -1.04
N TRP A 205 -4.50 15.62 -2.07
CA TRP A 205 -5.15 15.58 -3.37
C TRP A 205 -4.84 14.32 -4.16
N MET A 206 -5.71 14.02 -5.11
CA MET A 206 -5.63 12.89 -6.03
C MET A 206 -6.24 13.34 -7.36
N ASP A 207 -5.50 13.17 -8.45
CA ASP A 207 -5.90 13.63 -9.78
C ASP A 207 -6.34 15.11 -9.81
N LYS A 208 -7.63 15.36 -10.02
CA LYS A 208 -8.24 16.71 -10.14
C LYS A 208 -8.98 17.18 -8.90
N GLN A 209 -9.00 16.37 -7.84
CA GLN A 209 -9.81 16.63 -6.67
C GLN A 209 -8.98 16.63 -5.39
N LYS A 210 -9.45 17.41 -4.41
CA LYS A 210 -8.96 17.29 -3.04
C LYS A 210 -9.44 15.95 -2.50
N TRP A 211 -8.53 15.21 -1.89
CA TRP A 211 -8.84 13.91 -1.32
C TRP A 211 -9.22 14.10 0.15
N THR A 212 -10.46 13.74 0.46
CA THR A 212 -10.97 13.62 1.82
C THR A 212 -11.09 12.15 2.20
N PHE A 213 -10.97 11.87 3.49
CA PHE A 213 -11.20 10.54 4.04
C PHE A 213 -11.94 10.69 5.36
N ASP A 214 -12.70 9.67 5.70
CA ASP A 214 -13.39 9.59 6.98
C ASP A 214 -12.82 8.47 7.83
N VAL A 215 -13.20 8.43 9.10
CA VAL A 215 -12.84 7.36 10.02
C VAL A 215 -14.08 6.78 10.65
N ARG A 216 -14.14 5.46 10.66
CA ARG A 216 -15.19 4.70 11.34
C ARG A 216 -14.56 3.85 12.42
N MET A 217 -15.26 3.76 13.54
CA MET A 217 -14.91 2.82 14.59
C MET A 217 -15.49 1.44 14.24
N GLU A 218 -14.62 0.43 14.15
CA GLU A 218 -15.02 -0.96 14.02
C GLU A 218 -15.56 -1.52 15.35
N GLU A 219 -16.14 -2.72 15.29
CA GLU A 219 -16.67 -3.43 16.47
C GLU A 219 -15.59 -3.69 17.52
N ASP A 220 -14.34 -3.84 17.08
CA ASP A 220 -13.15 -4.02 17.93
C ASP A 220 -12.70 -2.73 18.61
N GLY A 221 -13.38 -1.60 18.38
CA GLY A 221 -13.02 -0.29 18.93
C GLY A 221 -11.82 0.37 18.25
N ARG A 222 -11.31 -0.20 17.15
CA ARG A 222 -10.25 0.40 16.34
C ARG A 222 -10.84 1.40 15.36
N TRP A 223 -10.17 2.53 15.18
CA TRP A 223 -10.50 3.49 14.12
C TRP A 223 -9.87 3.02 12.81
N VAL A 224 -10.72 2.80 11.81
CA VAL A 224 -10.32 2.40 10.47
C VAL A 224 -10.67 3.52 9.51
N GLU A 225 -9.76 3.79 8.59
CA GLU A 225 -9.93 4.75 7.51
C GLU A 225 -10.98 4.22 6.52
N ILE A 226 -11.95 5.06 6.19
CA ILE A 226 -12.83 4.85 5.05
C ILE A 226 -12.39 5.86 4.00
N ASP A 227 -11.78 5.36 2.94
CA ASP A 227 -11.59 6.14 1.72
C ASP A 227 -12.94 6.24 0.99
N ASP A 228 -13.35 7.47 0.65
CA ASP A 228 -14.54 7.74 -0.18
C ASP A 228 -14.43 7.11 -1.58
#